data_AF-A0A3N5F056-F1
#
_entry.id   AF-A0A3N5F056-F1
#
_cell.length_a   1.000
_cell.length_b   1.000
_cell.length_c   1.000
_cell.angle_alpha   90.00
_cell.angle_beta   90.00
_cell.angle_gamma   90.00
#
_symmetry.space_group_name_H-M   'P 1'
#
loop_
_entity.id
_entity.type
_entity.pdbx_description
1 polymer ?
#
loop_
_entity_poly.entity_id
_entity_poly.type
_entity_poly.pdbx_seq_one_letter_code
_entity_poly.pdbx_strand_id
1 'polypeptide(L)'
;MSAHRAARRRWVLRAAVVLAVAAVVHGLAIWAAPRLIMGRVLAGIGTTGGGGGSGGVFLPPMTDASQRRIVMPSPDLLYAVCPFDVARTPLRIRADPKAPGYWSIALYSASSDNFFVINDRQAGGRPVDLVLAGPSAYPTAPAVPDGATLVAAPSARGMLLMRVLVADYAAQRDQLEAARATLRCEPLR
;
A
#
# COMPACT_ATOMS: atom_id res chain seq x y z
N MET A 1 34.67 -4.23 51.86
CA MET A 1 33.31 -4.65 51.40
C MET A 1 32.45 -3.52 50.78
N SER A 2 32.59 -2.25 51.16
CA SER A 2 31.77 -1.14 50.61
C SER A 2 32.06 -0.79 49.14
N ALA A 3 33.34 -0.74 48.74
CA ALA A 3 33.76 -0.36 47.38
C ALA A 3 33.28 -1.33 46.28
N HIS A 4 33.32 -2.65 46.54
CA HIS A 4 32.82 -3.66 45.59
C HIS A 4 31.30 -3.56 45.37
N ARG A 5 30.53 -3.25 46.43
CA ARG A 5 29.07 -3.02 46.30
C ARG A 5 28.76 -1.77 45.48
N ALA A 6 29.50 -0.68 45.67
CA ALA A 6 29.37 0.54 44.88
C ALA A 6 29.78 0.35 43.41
N ALA A 7 30.84 -0.42 43.13
CA ALA A 7 31.24 -0.79 41.77
C ALA A 7 30.18 -1.66 41.09
N ARG A 8 29.68 -2.71 41.76
CA ARG A 8 28.60 -3.57 41.26
C ARG A 8 27.33 -2.78 40.96
N ARG A 9 26.90 -1.89 41.85
CA ARG A 9 25.74 -1.01 41.63
C ARG A 9 25.90 -0.13 40.39
N ARG A 10 27.09 0.45 40.17
CA ARG A 10 27.38 1.26 38.97
C ARG A 10 27.31 0.42 37.69
N TRP A 11 27.83 -0.80 37.70
CA TRP A 11 27.73 -1.72 36.55
C TRP A 11 26.29 -2.16 36.26
N VAL A 12 25.51 -2.48 37.29
CA VAL A 12 24.08 -2.81 37.14
C VAL A 12 23.31 -1.64 36.55
N LEU A 13 23.53 -0.42 37.04
CA LEU A 13 22.90 0.77 36.49
C LEU A 13 23.28 1.01 35.02
N ARG A 14 24.57 0.84 34.67
CA ARG A 14 25.03 0.94 33.27
C ARG A 14 24.37 -0.11 32.38
N ALA A 15 24.32 -1.37 32.82
CA ALA A 15 23.67 -2.45 32.08
C ALA A 15 22.16 -2.16 31.89
N ALA A 16 21.48 -1.72 32.95
CA ALA A 16 20.07 -1.35 32.89
C ALA A 16 19.82 -0.20 31.90
N VAL A 17 20.67 0.83 31.91
CA VAL A 17 20.59 1.94 30.94
C VAL A 17 20.79 1.45 29.51
N VAL A 18 21.79 0.61 29.26
CA VAL A 18 22.03 0.04 27.92
C VAL A 18 20.83 -0.78 27.44
N LEU A 19 20.27 -1.62 28.30
CA LEU A 19 19.08 -2.42 27.97
C LEU A 19 17.86 -1.54 27.71
N ALA A 20 17.65 -0.50 28.52
CA ALA A 20 16.56 0.45 28.32
C ALA A 20 16.70 1.19 26.97
N VAL A 21 17.89 1.69 26.65
CA VAL A 21 18.17 2.33 25.35
C VAL A 21 17.95 1.34 24.21
N ALA A 22 18.45 0.11 24.33
CA ALA A 22 18.26 -0.91 23.29
C ALA A 22 16.78 -1.22 23.05
N ALA A 23 15.98 -1.36 24.11
CA ALA A 23 14.54 -1.59 24.02
C ALA A 23 13.81 -0.42 23.33
N VAL A 24 14.15 0.83 23.70
CA VAL A 24 13.57 2.03 23.08
C VAL A 24 13.95 2.12 21.60
N VAL A 25 15.23 1.95 21.27
CA VAL A 25 15.70 1.99 19.88
C VAL A 25 15.05 0.89 19.04
N HIS A 26 14.96 -0.32 19.57
CA HIS A 26 14.30 -1.44 18.88
C HIS A 26 12.82 -1.16 18.62
N GLY A 27 12.07 -0.70 19.63
CA GLY A 27 10.66 -0.34 19.49
C GLY A 27 10.44 0.78 18.47
N LEU A 28 11.28 1.83 18.54
CA LEU A 28 11.27 2.92 17.56
C LEU A 28 11.60 2.43 16.15
N ALA A 29 12.58 1.53 15.99
CA ALA A 29 12.96 0.99 14.69
C ALA A 29 11.80 0.19 14.06
N ILE A 30 11.15 -0.70 14.83
CA ILE A 30 9.99 -1.47 14.35
C ILE A 30 8.84 -0.54 13.94
N TRP A 31 8.58 0.49 14.72
CA TRP A 31 7.50 1.44 14.41
C TRP A 31 7.84 2.35 13.23
N ALA A 32 9.07 2.86 13.15
CA ALA A 32 9.47 3.85 12.16
C ALA A 32 9.81 3.24 10.79
N ALA A 33 10.45 2.06 10.76
CA ALA A 33 10.92 1.44 9.52
C ALA A 33 9.85 1.32 8.42
N PRO A 34 8.65 0.73 8.66
CA PRO A 34 7.64 0.60 7.60
C PRO A 34 7.17 1.97 7.10
N ARG A 35 7.03 2.94 8.00
CA ARG A 35 6.59 4.31 7.66
C ARG A 35 7.60 5.05 6.80
N LEU A 36 8.89 4.93 7.13
CA LEU A 36 9.98 5.53 6.37
C LEU A 36 10.15 4.89 4.99
N ILE A 37 10.04 3.56 4.90
CA ILE A 37 10.09 2.83 3.63
C ILE A 37 8.92 3.22 2.75
N MET A 38 7.69 3.17 3.27
CA MET A 38 6.49 3.58 2.54
C MET A 38 6.57 5.03 2.07
N GLY A 39 7.07 5.95 2.91
CA GLY A 39 7.31 7.34 2.51
C GLY A 39 8.20 7.46 1.26
N ARG A 40 9.27 6.65 1.16
CA ARG A 40 10.14 6.61 -0.03
C ARG A 40 9.48 5.95 -1.23
N VAL A 41 8.72 4.89 -1.03
CA VAL A 41 7.96 4.21 -2.11
C VAL A 41 6.96 5.19 -2.73
N LEU A 42 6.16 5.87 -1.92
CA LEU A 42 5.16 6.84 -2.38
C LEU A 42 5.81 8.03 -3.11
N ALA A 43 6.92 8.55 -2.58
CA ALA A 43 7.67 9.60 -3.25
C ALA A 43 8.22 9.13 -4.62
N GLY A 44 8.74 7.90 -4.70
CA GLY A 44 9.27 7.32 -5.93
C GLY A 44 8.21 7.05 -6.99
N ILE A 45 7.01 6.60 -6.59
CA ILE A 45 5.90 6.41 -7.53
C ILE A 45 5.38 7.76 -8.03
N GLY A 46 5.30 8.77 -7.15
CA GLY A 46 4.87 10.12 -7.53
C GLY A 46 5.76 10.78 -8.59
N THR A 47 7.06 10.47 -8.60
CA THR A 47 8.00 10.97 -9.62
C THR A 47 7.98 10.14 -10.92
N THR A 48 7.58 8.87 -10.87
CA THR A 48 7.44 8.00 -12.06
C THR A 48 6.04 8.04 -12.68
N GLY A 49 5.03 8.54 -11.95
CA GLY A 49 3.62 8.63 -12.35
C GLY A 49 3.30 9.58 -13.51
N GLY A 50 4.31 10.14 -14.18
CA GLY A 50 4.14 10.88 -15.44
C GLY A 50 3.97 9.98 -16.68
N GLY A 51 4.07 8.65 -16.55
CA GLY A 51 4.02 7.72 -17.67
C GLY A 51 2.86 6.71 -17.61
N GLY A 52 1.75 7.02 -18.27
CA GLY A 52 0.91 6.00 -18.94
C GLY A 52 -0.48 5.66 -18.39
N GLY A 53 -0.86 6.06 -17.17
CA GLY A 53 -2.19 5.77 -16.59
C GLY A 53 -3.06 7.01 -16.34
N SER A 54 -4.38 6.85 -16.39
CA SER A 54 -5.34 7.92 -16.05
C SER A 54 -5.42 8.10 -14.52
N GLY A 55 -5.40 9.34 -14.01
CA GLY A 55 -5.62 9.61 -12.59
C GLY A 55 -4.45 9.23 -11.65
N GLY A 56 -3.20 9.29 -12.11
CA GLY A 56 -2.04 9.01 -11.25
C GLY A 56 -1.79 7.52 -10.97
N VAL A 57 -2.39 6.63 -11.77
CA VAL A 57 -2.10 5.19 -11.75
C VAL A 57 -0.79 4.92 -12.50
N PHE A 58 0.11 4.18 -11.87
CA PHE A 58 1.36 3.69 -12.44
C PHE A 58 1.22 2.21 -12.82
N LEU A 59 1.54 1.89 -14.08
CA LEU A 59 1.49 0.55 -14.65
C LEU A 59 2.93 0.06 -14.92
N PRO A 60 3.61 -0.58 -13.95
CA PRO A 60 4.96 -1.10 -14.19
C PRO A 60 4.96 -2.15 -15.31
N PRO A 61 6.07 -2.33 -16.05
CA PRO A 61 6.19 -3.47 -16.97
C PRO A 61 6.08 -4.80 -16.21
N MET A 62 5.88 -5.88 -16.97
CA MET A 62 5.94 -7.24 -16.45
C MET A 62 7.25 -7.48 -15.68
N THR A 63 7.17 -8.23 -14.59
CA THR A 63 8.34 -8.50 -13.75
C THR A 63 9.27 -9.49 -14.47
N ASP A 64 10.56 -9.16 -14.49
CA ASP A 64 11.63 -10.00 -15.04
C ASP A 64 12.79 -10.14 -14.04
N ALA A 65 13.79 -10.95 -14.37
CA ALA A 65 14.97 -11.19 -13.54
C ALA A 65 15.85 -9.94 -13.31
N SER A 66 15.63 -8.88 -14.08
CA SER A 66 16.36 -7.61 -13.94
C SER A 66 15.70 -6.66 -12.93
N GLN A 67 14.46 -6.93 -12.49
CA GLN A 67 13.78 -6.06 -11.53
C GLN A 67 14.48 -6.04 -10.16
N ARG A 68 14.95 -4.85 -9.76
CA ARG A 68 15.59 -4.62 -8.46
C ARG A 68 14.88 -3.58 -7.58
N ARG A 69 13.85 -2.90 -8.10
CA ARG A 69 13.15 -1.82 -7.39
C ARG A 69 12.28 -2.31 -6.23
N ILE A 70 11.65 -3.46 -6.41
CA ILE A 70 10.82 -4.11 -5.39
C ILE A 70 11.53 -5.40 -5.01
N VAL A 71 11.58 -5.71 -3.72
CA VAL A 71 12.18 -6.95 -3.22
C VAL A 71 11.21 -8.10 -3.47
N MET A 72 11.69 -9.18 -4.10
CA MET A 72 10.93 -10.39 -4.40
C MET A 72 9.56 -10.13 -5.08
N PRO A 73 9.54 -9.42 -6.23
CA PRO A 73 8.31 -9.26 -6.99
C PRO A 73 7.92 -10.61 -7.63
N SER A 74 6.64 -10.93 -7.63
CA SER A 74 6.15 -12.13 -8.31
C SER A 74 6.28 -11.95 -9.83
N PRO A 75 6.94 -12.88 -10.56
CA PRO A 75 6.97 -12.86 -12.02
C PRO A 75 5.60 -13.18 -12.63
N ASP A 76 4.70 -13.84 -11.90
CA ASP A 76 3.41 -14.28 -12.43
C ASP A 76 2.29 -13.22 -12.30
N LEU A 77 2.63 -11.99 -11.91
CA LEU A 77 1.64 -10.93 -11.64
C LEU A 77 1.96 -9.66 -12.43
N LEU A 78 0.95 -9.13 -13.11
CA LEU A 78 0.94 -7.73 -13.52
C LEU A 78 0.40 -6.86 -12.38
N TYR A 79 0.99 -5.69 -12.23
CA TYR A 79 0.63 -4.76 -11.17
C TYR A 79 0.04 -3.47 -11.74
N ALA A 80 -0.90 -2.86 -11.01
CA ALA A 80 -1.21 -1.44 -11.18
C ALA A 80 -1.16 -0.78 -9.80
N VAL A 81 -0.52 0.37 -9.71
CA VAL A 81 -0.21 1.03 -8.44
C VAL A 81 -0.79 2.43 -8.45
N CYS A 82 -1.41 2.84 -7.35
CA CYS A 82 -1.95 4.18 -7.21
C CYS A 82 -1.62 4.69 -5.80
N PRO A 83 -0.70 5.66 -5.65
CA PRO A 83 -0.52 6.33 -4.37
C PRO A 83 -1.74 7.21 -4.10
N PHE A 84 -2.20 7.26 -2.86
CA PHE A 84 -3.30 8.13 -2.47
C PHE A 84 -2.89 9.11 -1.36
N ASP A 85 -3.50 10.30 -1.40
CA ASP A 85 -3.50 11.27 -0.31
C ASP A 85 -4.95 11.72 -0.07
N VAL A 86 -5.54 11.20 1.00
CA VAL A 86 -6.92 11.48 1.45
C VAL A 86 -6.93 12.37 2.69
N ALA A 87 -5.89 13.18 2.91
CA ALA A 87 -5.84 14.11 4.04
C ALA A 87 -6.94 15.18 3.99
N ARG A 88 -7.28 15.61 2.76
CA ARG A 88 -8.23 16.71 2.51
C ARG A 88 -9.47 16.27 1.76
N THR A 89 -9.32 15.41 0.76
CA THR A 89 -10.41 15.01 -0.12
C THR A 89 -10.46 13.48 -0.18
N PRO A 90 -11.64 12.84 -0.02
CA PRO A 90 -11.79 11.42 -0.29
C PRO A 90 -11.39 11.08 -1.73
N LEU A 91 -11.05 9.82 -1.97
CA LEU A 91 -10.66 9.31 -3.29
C LEU A 91 -11.71 8.32 -3.79
N ARG A 92 -12.16 8.45 -5.03
CA ARG A 92 -12.96 7.43 -5.70
C ARG A 92 -12.05 6.49 -6.50
N ILE A 93 -12.20 5.20 -6.26
CA ILE A 93 -11.40 4.14 -6.86
C ILE A 93 -12.33 3.27 -7.69
N ARG A 94 -12.08 3.18 -8.99
CA ARG A 94 -12.88 2.38 -9.92
C ARG A 94 -12.02 1.41 -10.69
N ALA A 95 -12.51 0.20 -10.92
CA ALA A 95 -11.87 -0.77 -11.81
C ALA A 95 -12.92 -1.73 -12.37
N ASP A 96 -12.75 -2.16 -13.61
CA ASP A 96 -13.58 -3.20 -14.23
C ASP A 96 -12.67 -4.16 -15.00
N PRO A 97 -11.89 -5.00 -14.27
CA PRO A 97 -10.75 -5.66 -14.88
C PRO A 97 -11.14 -6.64 -15.97
N LYS A 98 -12.28 -7.35 -15.83
CA LYS A 98 -12.72 -8.43 -16.73
C LYS A 98 -11.60 -9.40 -17.13
N ALA A 99 -10.62 -9.58 -16.24
CA ALA A 99 -9.51 -10.48 -16.48
C ALA A 99 -10.04 -11.94 -16.47
N PRO A 100 -9.47 -12.82 -17.31
CA PRO A 100 -9.93 -14.21 -17.38
C PRO A 100 -9.53 -15.03 -16.14
N GLY A 101 -8.52 -14.56 -15.41
CA GLY A 101 -8.00 -15.18 -14.20
C GLY A 101 -8.12 -14.29 -12.96
N TYR A 102 -7.42 -14.71 -11.91
CA TYR A 102 -7.40 -14.03 -10.62
C TYR A 102 -6.97 -12.57 -10.74
N TRP A 103 -7.66 -11.70 -10.02
CA TRP A 103 -7.20 -10.34 -9.76
C TRP A 103 -7.58 -9.89 -8.36
N SER A 104 -6.83 -8.94 -7.82
CA SER A 104 -7.15 -8.32 -6.54
C SER A 104 -6.76 -6.86 -6.49
N ILE A 105 -7.47 -6.09 -5.67
CA ILE A 105 -7.15 -4.73 -5.28
C ILE A 105 -6.96 -4.74 -3.77
N ALA A 106 -5.77 -4.33 -3.32
CA ALA A 106 -5.43 -4.22 -1.90
C ALA A 106 -5.04 -2.77 -1.57
N LEU A 107 -5.49 -2.28 -0.41
CA LEU A 107 -5.15 -0.95 0.09
C LEU A 107 -4.20 -1.06 1.27
N TYR A 108 -3.09 -0.34 1.19
CA TYR A 108 -2.04 -0.31 2.20
C TYR A 108 -1.91 1.08 2.80
N SER A 109 -1.83 1.13 4.13
CA SER A 109 -1.62 2.37 4.89
C SER A 109 -0.18 2.87 4.77
N ALA A 110 0.09 4.06 5.32
CA ALA A 110 1.44 4.59 5.46
C ALA A 110 2.33 3.71 6.38
N SER A 111 1.75 2.85 7.22
CA SER A 111 2.48 1.85 8.02
C SER A 111 2.62 0.49 7.31
N SER A 112 2.28 0.39 6.02
CA SER A 112 2.32 -0.86 5.23
C SER A 112 1.27 -1.91 5.65
N ASP A 113 0.32 -1.53 6.51
CA ASP A 113 -0.76 -2.44 6.90
C ASP A 113 -1.78 -2.55 5.77
N ASN A 114 -2.11 -3.78 5.40
CA ASN A 114 -3.21 -4.05 4.47
C ASN A 114 -4.54 -3.96 5.21
N PHE A 115 -5.32 -2.92 4.93
CA PHE A 115 -6.57 -2.64 5.65
C PHE A 115 -7.83 -2.95 4.83
N PHE A 116 -7.68 -3.25 3.54
CA PHE A 116 -8.81 -3.60 2.67
C PHE A 116 -8.35 -4.42 1.46
N VAL A 117 -9.10 -5.47 1.14
CA VAL A 117 -8.89 -6.29 -0.07
C VAL A 117 -10.22 -6.63 -0.71
N ILE A 118 -10.28 -6.54 -2.04
CA ILE A 118 -11.31 -7.14 -2.87
C ILE A 118 -10.67 -7.92 -4.02
N ASN A 119 -11.23 -9.08 -4.37
CA ASN A 119 -10.76 -9.91 -5.48
C ASN A 119 -11.90 -10.28 -6.45
N ASP A 120 -11.53 -10.96 -7.54
CA ASP A 120 -12.43 -11.45 -8.58
C ASP A 120 -13.64 -12.23 -8.03
N ARG A 121 -13.40 -13.12 -7.07
CA ARG A 121 -14.45 -13.96 -6.48
C ARG A 121 -15.44 -13.15 -5.65
N GLN A 122 -14.93 -12.21 -4.85
CA GLN A 122 -15.77 -11.32 -4.04
C GLN A 122 -16.55 -10.31 -4.90
N ALA A 123 -15.93 -9.82 -5.98
CA ALA A 123 -16.59 -8.94 -6.93
C ALA A 123 -17.71 -9.66 -7.70
N GLY A 124 -17.54 -10.95 -7.99
CA GLY A 124 -18.56 -11.77 -8.66
C GLY A 124 -18.88 -11.24 -10.07
N GLY A 125 -17.87 -10.75 -10.78
CA GLY A 125 -18.02 -10.16 -12.12
C GLY A 125 -18.54 -8.71 -12.14
N ARG A 126 -18.84 -8.10 -10.98
CA ARG A 126 -19.22 -6.69 -10.90
C ARG A 126 -17.98 -5.77 -10.96
N PRO A 127 -18.10 -4.56 -11.52
CA PRO A 127 -17.06 -3.56 -11.40
C PRO A 127 -16.84 -3.15 -9.94
N VAL A 128 -15.61 -2.77 -9.62
CA VAL A 128 -15.23 -2.21 -8.33
C VAL A 128 -15.48 -0.71 -8.35
N ASP A 129 -16.20 -0.21 -7.34
CA ASP A 129 -16.37 1.22 -7.08
C ASP A 129 -16.27 1.46 -5.58
N LEU A 130 -15.19 2.11 -5.15
CA LEU A 130 -14.89 2.39 -3.75
C LEU A 130 -14.76 3.90 -3.54
N VAL A 131 -15.22 4.37 -2.39
CA VAL A 131 -14.86 5.68 -1.86
C VAL A 131 -13.93 5.48 -0.69
N LEU A 132 -12.68 5.89 -0.82
CA LEU A 132 -11.69 5.87 0.24
C LEU A 132 -11.69 7.21 0.98
N ALA A 133 -12.08 7.19 2.25
CA ALA A 133 -12.12 8.38 3.08
C ALA A 133 -10.99 8.35 4.12
N GLY A 134 -10.29 9.48 4.25
CA GLY A 134 -9.24 9.65 5.26
C GLY A 134 -9.77 9.75 6.69
N PRO A 135 -8.88 9.70 7.70
CA PRO A 135 -9.26 9.74 9.12
C PRO A 135 -10.10 10.95 9.53
N SER A 136 -9.94 12.09 8.85
CA SER A 136 -10.70 13.32 9.08
C SER A 136 -12.09 13.32 8.42
N ALA A 137 -12.20 12.72 7.23
CA ALA A 137 -13.43 12.73 6.43
C ALA A 137 -14.36 11.56 6.75
N TYR A 138 -13.83 10.39 7.10
CA TYR A 138 -14.64 9.20 7.38
C TYR A 138 -15.68 9.40 8.50
N PRO A 139 -15.34 10.03 9.66
CA PRO A 139 -16.30 10.27 10.74
C PRO A 139 -17.48 11.16 10.34
N THR A 140 -17.33 11.98 9.30
CA THR A 140 -18.39 12.87 8.80
C THR A 140 -19.23 12.23 7.69
N ALA A 141 -19.05 10.92 7.41
CA ALA A 141 -19.76 10.16 6.39
C ALA A 141 -19.84 10.92 5.05
N PRO A 142 -18.72 11.00 4.30
CA PRO A 142 -18.69 11.78 3.06
C PRO A 142 -19.72 11.23 2.07
N ALA A 143 -20.25 12.08 1.19
CA ALA A 143 -21.21 11.66 0.19
C ALA A 143 -20.64 10.49 -0.64
N VAL A 144 -21.35 9.37 -0.66
CA VAL A 144 -20.95 8.17 -1.41
C VAL A 144 -21.90 8.02 -2.60
N PRO A 145 -21.39 7.95 -3.84
CA PRO A 145 -22.21 7.65 -5.00
C PRO A 145 -22.95 6.32 -4.86
N ASP A 146 -24.15 6.22 -5.43
CA ASP A 146 -24.93 4.97 -5.39
C ASP A 146 -24.13 3.78 -5.92
N GLY A 147 -24.15 2.68 -5.16
CA GLY A 147 -23.42 1.45 -5.48
C GLY A 147 -21.93 1.46 -5.14
N ALA A 148 -21.36 2.59 -4.72
CA ALA A 148 -19.97 2.64 -4.26
C ALA A 148 -19.84 2.18 -2.79
N THR A 149 -18.73 1.51 -2.46
CA THR A 149 -18.44 1.06 -1.09
C THR A 149 -17.53 2.05 -0.38
N LEU A 150 -17.96 2.57 0.77
CA LEU A 150 -17.12 3.42 1.62
C LEU A 150 -16.08 2.61 2.38
N VAL A 151 -14.81 3.01 2.29
CA VAL A 151 -13.68 2.39 2.98
C VAL A 151 -12.96 3.43 3.84
N ALA A 152 -12.71 3.09 5.10
CA ALA A 152 -11.95 3.93 6.03
C ALA A 152 -10.44 3.73 5.82
N ALA A 153 -9.71 4.79 5.47
CA ALA A 153 -8.26 4.75 5.48
C ALA A 153 -7.74 5.01 6.91
N PRO A 154 -6.92 4.12 7.50
CA PRO A 154 -6.33 4.33 8.83
C PRO A 154 -5.24 5.42 8.82
N SER A 155 -4.79 5.86 7.65
CA SER A 155 -3.82 6.93 7.46
C SER A 155 -4.19 7.81 6.29
N ALA A 156 -3.79 9.09 6.34
CA ALA A 156 -4.06 10.05 5.28
C ALA A 156 -3.37 9.68 3.94
N ARG A 157 -2.24 9.00 4.00
CA ARG A 157 -1.49 8.54 2.82
C ARG A 157 -1.36 7.03 2.81
N GLY A 158 -1.14 6.48 1.63
CA GLY A 158 -0.93 5.06 1.42
C GLY A 158 -0.89 4.74 -0.07
N MET A 159 -1.05 3.47 -0.40
CA MET A 159 -1.09 3.01 -1.79
C MET A 159 -2.17 1.95 -1.99
N LEU A 160 -2.80 2.02 -3.15
CA LEU A 160 -3.51 0.90 -3.74
C LEU A 160 -2.54 0.07 -4.57
N LEU A 161 -2.68 -1.24 -4.48
CA LEU A 161 -1.99 -2.21 -5.31
C LEU A 161 -2.98 -3.19 -5.92
N MET A 162 -3.16 -3.10 -7.23
CA MET A 162 -3.88 -4.08 -8.03
C MET A 162 -2.88 -5.14 -8.53
N ARG A 163 -3.30 -6.40 -8.48
CA ARG A 163 -2.55 -7.57 -8.98
C ARG A 163 -3.43 -8.34 -9.93
N VAL A 164 -2.91 -8.69 -11.10
CA VAL A 164 -3.59 -9.53 -12.10
C VAL A 164 -2.71 -10.74 -12.37
N LEU A 165 -3.27 -11.94 -12.23
CA LEU A 165 -2.56 -13.18 -12.50
C LEU A 165 -2.30 -13.34 -13.98
N VAL A 166 -1.06 -13.74 -14.30
CA VAL A 166 -0.60 -14.02 -15.64
C VAL A 166 -0.35 -15.52 -15.75
N ALA A 167 -1.23 -16.23 -16.47
CA ALA A 167 -1.04 -17.65 -16.73
C ALA A 167 -0.13 -17.88 -17.97
N ASP A 168 -0.40 -17.13 -19.04
CA ASP A 168 0.43 -17.10 -20.25
C ASP A 168 0.52 -15.65 -20.74
N TYR A 169 1.63 -14.99 -20.46
CA TYR A 169 1.79 -13.59 -20.81
C TYR A 169 1.83 -13.37 -22.31
N ALA A 170 2.47 -14.27 -23.07
CA ALA A 170 2.65 -14.10 -24.50
C ALA A 170 1.29 -14.15 -25.23
N ALA A 171 0.39 -15.03 -24.78
CA ALA A 171 -0.95 -15.15 -25.35
C ALA A 171 -1.96 -14.11 -24.81
N GLN A 172 -1.82 -13.67 -23.55
CA GLN A 172 -2.85 -12.89 -22.86
C GLN A 172 -2.48 -11.43 -22.63
N ARG A 173 -1.29 -10.98 -23.06
CA ARG A 173 -0.74 -9.64 -22.79
C ARG A 173 -1.78 -8.53 -22.93
N ASP A 174 -2.37 -8.38 -24.11
CA ASP A 174 -3.25 -7.25 -24.41
C ASP A 174 -4.50 -7.26 -23.52
N GLN A 175 -5.05 -8.43 -23.23
CA GLN A 175 -6.20 -8.58 -22.34
C GLN A 175 -5.85 -8.22 -20.90
N LEU A 176 -4.71 -8.70 -20.38
CA LEU A 176 -4.30 -8.45 -19.00
C LEU A 176 -3.83 -6.99 -18.78
N GLU A 177 -3.19 -6.42 -19.80
CA GLU A 177 -2.83 -5.00 -19.84
C GLU A 177 -4.08 -4.12 -19.86
N ALA A 178 -5.07 -4.43 -20.70
CA ALA A 178 -6.36 -3.74 -20.70
C ALA A 178 -7.08 -3.88 -19.34
N ALA A 179 -7.04 -5.06 -18.74
CA ALA A 179 -7.68 -5.34 -17.45
C ALA A 179 -7.15 -4.43 -16.34
N ARG A 180 -5.83 -4.37 -16.15
CA ARG A 180 -5.22 -3.49 -15.13
C ARG A 180 -5.33 -2.02 -15.49
N ALA A 181 -5.38 -1.68 -16.78
CA ALA A 181 -5.58 -0.32 -17.26
C ALA A 181 -7.01 0.20 -17.06
N THR A 182 -7.95 -0.60 -16.57
CA THR A 182 -9.28 -0.11 -16.15
C THR A 182 -9.24 0.64 -14.82
N LEU A 183 -8.19 0.48 -14.03
CA LEU A 183 -8.05 1.12 -12.73
C LEU A 183 -8.03 2.65 -12.88
N ARG A 184 -8.84 3.33 -12.08
CA ARG A 184 -8.91 4.78 -11.95
C ARG A 184 -8.85 5.16 -10.48
N CYS A 185 -8.03 6.16 -10.17
CA CYS A 185 -7.95 6.79 -8.87
C CYS A 185 -8.16 8.29 -9.04
N GLU A 186 -9.27 8.83 -8.55
CA GLU A 186 -9.62 10.22 -8.78
C GLU A 186 -10.12 10.86 -7.49
N PRO A 187 -9.77 12.12 -7.21
CA PRO A 187 -10.40 12.85 -6.11
C PRO A 187 -11.93 12.80 -6.25
N LEU A 188 -12.62 12.50 -5.15
CA LEU A 188 -14.07 12.55 -5.11
C LEU A 188 -14.51 14.01 -5.33
N ARG A 189 -15.23 14.27 -6.42
CA ARG A 189 -15.79 15.58 -6.78
C ARG A 189 -17.24 15.67 -6.34
#